data_AF-R5XZM3-F1
#
_entry.id   AF-R5XZM3-F1
#
_cell.length_a   1.000
_cell.length_b   1.000
_cell.length_c   1.000
_cell.angle_alpha   90.00
_cell.angle_beta   90.00
_cell.angle_gamma   90.00
#
_symmetry.space_group_name_H-M   'P 1'
#
loop_
_entity.id
_entity.type
_entity.pdbx_description
1 polymer ?
#
loop_
_entity_poly.entity_id
_entity_poly.type
_entity_poly.pdbx_seq_one_letter_code
_entity_poly.pdbx_strand_id
1 'polypeptide(L)'
;MLLNEIINEVGMTKRAVKYYEEKGLLSVDKDNNGYRNYTAQDVETLKKISVYRKLGISIKDIQSLLETGDKSILLRIYQEKVQEKVLKDSELEALKQFIDDGDADKANEALDYQTVENAIESLLPGKEWGDYFKSHFKPFLNVRLKTLEQKQALQNILEYCDETTLKVPFIMGIGVKMIGGIAQETRTADEMIAYYRDMSESEYERLKEKVWKGAK
;
A
#
# COMPACT_ATOMS: atom_id res chain seq x y z
N MET A 1 -18.92 -3.97 -29.30
CA MET A 1 -19.09 -5.21 -28.50
C MET A 1 -19.84 -4.88 -27.23
N LEU A 2 -20.67 -5.79 -26.73
CA LEU A 2 -21.39 -5.61 -25.46
C LEU A 2 -20.53 -6.01 -24.26
N LEU A 3 -20.90 -5.52 -23.07
CA LEU A 3 -20.21 -5.81 -21.82
C LEU A 3 -20.03 -7.32 -21.55
N ASN A 4 -21.01 -8.15 -21.92
CA ASN A 4 -20.91 -9.61 -21.69
C ASN A 4 -19.87 -10.29 -22.61
N GLU A 5 -19.63 -9.73 -23.78
CA GLU A 5 -18.67 -10.29 -24.74
C GLU A 5 -17.25 -9.92 -24.32
N ILE A 6 -17.04 -8.64 -23.95
CA ILE A 6 -15.71 -8.13 -23.62
C ILE A 6 -15.16 -8.73 -22.33
N ILE A 7 -15.99 -8.95 -21.31
CA ILE A 7 -15.54 -9.54 -20.02
C ILE A 7 -14.91 -10.92 -20.22
N ASN A 8 -15.40 -11.69 -21.19
CA ASN A 8 -14.85 -13.00 -21.51
C ASN A 8 -13.53 -12.88 -22.28
N GLU A 9 -13.44 -11.93 -23.22
CA GLU A 9 -12.21 -11.71 -24.00
C GLU A 9 -11.05 -11.20 -23.13
N VAL A 10 -11.31 -10.23 -22.25
CA VAL A 10 -10.25 -9.60 -21.44
C VAL A 10 -10.01 -10.32 -20.11
N GLY A 11 -10.80 -11.36 -19.80
CA GLY A 11 -10.70 -12.13 -18.56
C GLY A 11 -11.00 -11.30 -17.32
N MET A 12 -12.04 -10.46 -17.38
CA MET A 12 -12.39 -9.50 -16.34
C MET A 12 -13.82 -9.70 -15.85
N THR A 13 -14.14 -9.21 -14.65
CA THR A 13 -15.53 -9.19 -14.19
C THR A 13 -16.22 -7.90 -14.64
N LYS A 14 -17.55 -7.93 -14.76
CA LYS A 14 -18.38 -6.73 -14.99
C LYS A 14 -18.09 -5.62 -13.97
N ARG A 15 -17.84 -6.01 -12.71
CA ARG A 15 -17.52 -5.09 -11.62
C ARG A 15 -16.20 -4.38 -11.86
N ALA A 16 -15.18 -5.09 -12.35
CA ALA A 16 -13.88 -4.51 -12.66
C ALA A 16 -13.96 -3.50 -13.80
N VAL A 17 -14.68 -3.82 -14.89
CA VAL A 17 -14.88 -2.89 -16.02
C VAL A 17 -15.58 -1.61 -15.56
N LYS A 18 -16.67 -1.74 -14.78
CA LYS A 18 -17.37 -0.58 -14.20
C LYS A 18 -16.48 0.26 -13.29
N TYR A 19 -15.67 -0.39 -12.44
CA TYR A 19 -14.73 0.31 -11.57
C TYR A 19 -13.71 1.13 -12.37
N TYR A 20 -13.22 0.63 -13.51
CA TYR A 20 -12.31 1.39 -14.36
C TYR A 20 -12.98 2.55 -15.08
N GLU A 21 -14.25 2.40 -15.49
CA GLU A 21 -15.04 3.54 -15.96
C GLU A 21 -15.22 4.60 -14.88
N GLU A 22 -15.57 4.19 -13.65
CA GLU A 22 -15.72 5.10 -12.50
C GLU A 22 -14.41 5.82 -12.12
N LYS A 23 -13.27 5.18 -12.36
CA LYS A 23 -11.93 5.76 -12.14
C LYS A 23 -11.41 6.56 -13.34
N GLY A 24 -12.20 6.70 -14.40
CA GLY A 24 -11.82 7.48 -15.59
C GLY A 24 -10.75 6.82 -16.47
N LEU A 25 -10.43 5.55 -16.22
CA LEU A 25 -9.45 4.77 -17.00
C LEU A 25 -10.01 4.32 -18.37
N LEU A 26 -11.33 4.34 -18.50
CA LEU A 26 -12.06 3.94 -19.69
C LEU A 26 -13.32 4.82 -19.80
N SER A 27 -13.60 5.34 -20.99
CA SER A 27 -14.85 6.04 -21.27
C SER A 27 -15.54 5.38 -22.45
N VAL A 28 -16.74 4.84 -22.22
CA VAL A 28 -17.48 4.08 -23.23
C VAL A 28 -18.84 4.72 -23.43
N ASP A 29 -19.15 5.02 -24.69
CA ASP A 29 -20.42 5.60 -25.06
C ASP A 29 -21.57 4.61 -24.86
N LYS A 30 -22.73 5.18 -24.52
CA LYS A 30 -23.98 4.44 -24.49
C LYS A 30 -24.72 4.68 -25.81
N ASP A 31 -25.28 3.61 -26.36
CA ASP A 31 -26.18 3.71 -27.50
C ASP A 31 -27.53 4.35 -27.10
N ASN A 32 -28.39 4.56 -28.10
CA ASN A 32 -29.74 5.12 -27.91
C ASN A 32 -30.64 4.28 -26.98
N ASN A 33 -30.28 3.02 -26.73
CA ASN A 33 -31.00 2.09 -25.85
C ASN A 33 -30.36 2.01 -24.45
N GLY A 34 -29.32 2.81 -24.18
CA GLY A 34 -28.62 2.87 -22.90
C GLY A 34 -27.58 1.76 -22.68
N TYR A 35 -27.32 0.91 -23.68
CA TYR A 35 -26.28 -0.12 -23.61
C TYR A 35 -24.91 0.46 -23.93
N ARG A 36 -23.89 -0.04 -23.22
CA ARG A 36 -22.49 0.29 -23.52
C ARG A 36 -22.03 -0.45 -24.75
N ASN A 37 -21.48 0.28 -25.72
CA ASN A 37 -20.89 -0.32 -26.91
C ASN A 37 -19.38 -0.08 -26.93
N TYR A 38 -18.63 -1.13 -26.61
CA TYR A 38 -17.17 -1.08 -26.55
C TYR A 38 -16.59 -1.19 -27.96
N THR A 39 -15.71 -0.26 -28.31
CA THR A 39 -14.92 -0.24 -29.54
C THR A 39 -13.73 -1.19 -29.43
N ALA A 40 -13.07 -1.48 -30.56
CA ALA A 40 -11.82 -2.23 -30.55
C ALA A 40 -10.72 -1.53 -29.73
N GLN A 41 -10.73 -0.19 -29.71
CA GLN A 41 -9.77 0.59 -28.91
C GLN A 41 -10.03 0.42 -27.41
N ASP A 42 -11.29 0.36 -26.99
CA ASP A 42 -11.67 0.10 -25.59
C ASP A 42 -11.21 -1.28 -25.12
N VAL A 43 -11.32 -2.27 -26.01
CA VAL A 43 -10.81 -3.63 -25.76
C VAL A 43 -9.30 -3.61 -25.53
N GLU A 44 -8.54 -2.92 -26.38
CA GLU A 44 -7.09 -2.81 -26.23
C GLU A 44 -6.69 -2.04 -24.96
N THR A 45 -7.44 -1.00 -24.58
CA THR A 45 -7.26 -0.29 -23.30
C THR A 45 -7.50 -1.23 -22.11
N LEU A 46 -8.59 -2.01 -22.13
CA LEU A 46 -8.89 -2.99 -21.07
C LEU A 46 -7.82 -4.09 -20.97
N LYS A 47 -7.28 -4.57 -22.10
CA LYS A 47 -6.15 -5.52 -22.11
C LYS A 47 -4.92 -4.93 -21.43
N LYS A 48 -4.57 -3.67 -21.72
CA LYS A 48 -3.46 -2.97 -21.06
C LYS A 48 -3.69 -2.84 -19.56
N ILE A 49 -4.88 -2.38 -19.15
CA ILE A 49 -5.22 -2.25 -17.72
C ILE A 49 -5.10 -3.61 -17.01
N SER A 50 -5.59 -4.69 -17.64
CA SER A 50 -5.48 -6.06 -17.11
C SER A 50 -4.02 -6.46 -16.86
N VAL A 51 -3.12 -6.21 -17.82
CA VAL A 51 -1.68 -6.47 -17.67
C VAL A 51 -1.08 -5.63 -16.53
N TYR A 52 -1.33 -4.33 -16.51
CA TYR A 52 -0.80 -3.45 -15.47
C TYR A 52 -1.26 -3.84 -14.07
N ARG A 53 -2.53 -4.21 -13.90
CA ARG A 53 -3.06 -4.67 -12.61
C ARG A 53 -2.46 -6.02 -12.19
N LYS A 54 -2.23 -6.96 -13.12
CA LYS A 54 -1.51 -8.21 -12.82
C LYS A 54 -0.07 -7.97 -12.38
N LEU A 55 0.56 -6.91 -12.87
CA LEU A 55 1.90 -6.47 -12.44
C LEU A 55 1.89 -5.70 -11.11
N GLY A 56 0.71 -5.46 -10.51
CA GLY A 56 0.55 -4.72 -9.26
C GLY A 56 0.71 -3.21 -9.41
N ILE A 57 0.52 -2.66 -10.62
CA ILE A 57 0.63 -1.23 -10.86
C ILE A 57 -0.61 -0.52 -10.29
N SER A 58 -0.39 0.63 -9.65
CA SER A 58 -1.44 1.42 -9.01
C SER A 58 -2.40 2.02 -10.04
N ILE A 59 -3.64 2.30 -9.64
CA ILE A 59 -4.62 2.96 -10.52
C ILE A 59 -4.13 4.33 -10.99
N LYS A 60 -3.45 5.08 -10.11
CA LYS A 60 -2.84 6.38 -10.40
C LYS A 60 -1.79 6.27 -11.52
N ASP A 61 -0.86 5.31 -11.41
CA ASP A 61 0.16 5.10 -12.44
C ASP A 61 -0.45 4.60 -13.75
N ILE A 62 -1.47 3.74 -13.69
CA ILE A 62 -2.18 3.28 -14.90
C ILE A 62 -2.83 4.46 -15.61
N GLN A 63 -3.47 5.36 -14.88
CA GLN A 63 -4.08 6.55 -15.47
C GLN A 63 -3.02 7.40 -16.19
N SER A 64 -1.89 7.72 -15.53
CA SER A 64 -0.79 8.45 -16.15
C SER A 64 -0.20 7.73 -17.36
N LEU A 65 -0.07 6.40 -17.31
CA LEU A 65 0.41 5.58 -18.43
C LEU A 65 -0.54 5.62 -19.64
N LEU A 66 -1.86 5.61 -19.41
CA LEU A 66 -2.85 5.68 -20.48
C LEU A 66 -2.93 7.09 -21.09
N GLU A 67 -2.77 8.14 -20.28
CA GLU A 67 -2.84 9.53 -20.73
C GLU A 67 -1.56 9.98 -21.47
N THR A 68 -0.38 9.61 -20.96
CA THR A 68 0.91 10.14 -21.45
C THR A 68 1.71 9.15 -22.28
N GLY A 69 1.49 7.84 -22.09
CA GLY A 69 2.34 6.80 -22.65
C GLY A 69 3.77 6.78 -22.09
N ASP A 70 4.04 7.49 -20.97
CA ASP A 70 5.38 7.60 -20.41
C ASP A 70 5.89 6.27 -19.83
N LYS A 71 6.82 5.65 -20.56
CA LYS A 71 7.45 4.38 -20.17
C LYS A 71 8.39 4.52 -18.98
N SER A 72 8.78 5.74 -18.58
CA SER A 72 9.62 5.96 -17.40
C SER A 72 8.95 5.42 -16.12
N ILE A 73 7.61 5.48 -16.05
CA ILE A 73 6.80 4.92 -14.96
C ILE A 73 7.01 3.40 -14.86
N LEU A 74 6.99 2.69 -15.99
CA LEU A 74 7.23 1.24 -16.02
C LEU A 74 8.67 0.91 -15.61
N LEU A 75 9.65 1.70 -16.05
CA LEU A 75 11.05 1.51 -15.68
C LEU A 75 11.28 1.71 -14.18
N ARG A 76 10.68 2.75 -13.59
CA ARG A 76 10.70 3.00 -12.13
C ARG A 76 10.15 1.80 -11.37
N ILE A 77 8.95 1.32 -11.73
CA ILE A 77 8.31 0.18 -11.07
C ILE A 77 9.15 -1.11 -11.24
N TYR A 78 9.74 -1.31 -12.42
CA TYR A 78 10.65 -2.43 -12.65
C TYR A 78 11.86 -2.37 -11.71
N GLN A 79 12.51 -1.21 -11.59
CA GLN A 79 13.66 -1.02 -10.70
C GLN A 79 13.28 -1.26 -9.23
N GLU A 80 12.12 -0.77 -8.78
CA GLU A 80 11.60 -1.02 -7.43
C GLU A 80 11.41 -2.53 -7.17
N LYS A 81 10.85 -3.27 -8.13
CA LYS A 81 10.67 -4.73 -8.02
C LYS A 81 12.01 -5.48 -8.02
N VAL A 82 12.99 -5.02 -8.79
CA VAL A 82 14.34 -5.61 -8.79
C VAL A 82 15.01 -5.40 -7.42
N GLN A 83 14.92 -4.19 -6.85
CA GLN A 83 15.42 -3.92 -5.51
C GLN A 83 14.74 -4.80 -4.46
N GLU A 84 13.41 -4.95 -4.54
CA GLU A 84 12.68 -5.86 -3.67
C GLU A 84 13.15 -7.31 -3.80
N LYS A 85 13.40 -7.78 -5.03
CA LYS A 85 13.94 -9.12 -5.27
C LYS A 85 15.30 -9.29 -4.61
N VAL A 86 16.22 -8.34 -4.77
CA VAL A 86 17.55 -8.39 -4.17
C VAL A 86 17.47 -8.50 -2.64
N LEU A 87 16.56 -7.76 -2.00
CA LEU A 87 16.35 -7.87 -0.55
C LEU A 87 15.86 -9.28 -0.16
N LYS A 88 14.88 -9.83 -0.88
CA LYS A 88 14.38 -11.20 -0.63
C LYS A 88 15.44 -12.27 -0.87
N ASP A 89 16.27 -12.10 -1.90
CA ASP A 89 17.39 -13.02 -2.16
C ASP A 89 18.39 -12.97 -0.99
N SER A 90 18.67 -11.79 -0.43
CA SER A 90 19.53 -11.63 0.75
C SER A 90 18.93 -12.29 1.99
N GLU A 91 17.61 -12.15 2.22
CA GLU A 91 16.91 -12.81 3.33
C GLU A 91 16.99 -14.35 3.22
N LEU A 92 16.82 -14.88 2.00
CA LEU A 92 16.93 -16.32 1.74
C LEU A 92 18.35 -16.84 1.96
N GLU A 93 19.37 -16.06 1.59
CA GLU A 93 20.76 -16.44 1.82
C GLU A 93 21.11 -16.43 3.30
N ALA A 94 20.67 -15.40 4.05
CA ALA A 94 20.83 -15.35 5.50
C ALA A 94 20.11 -16.52 6.19
N LEU A 95 18.89 -16.85 5.76
CA LEU A 95 18.16 -18.02 6.27
C LEU A 95 18.91 -19.33 5.99
N LYS A 96 19.44 -19.49 4.77
CA LYS A 96 20.20 -20.69 4.41
C LYS A 96 21.47 -20.82 5.26
N GLN A 97 22.21 -19.72 5.43
CA GLN A 97 23.39 -19.69 6.28
C GLN A 97 23.04 -20.06 7.72
N PHE A 98 21.96 -19.50 8.28
CA PHE A 98 21.50 -19.83 9.62
C PHE A 98 21.08 -21.30 9.76
N ILE A 99 20.49 -21.91 8.73
CA ILE A 99 20.21 -23.35 8.71
C ILE A 99 21.50 -24.17 8.79
N ASP A 100 22.57 -23.70 8.14
CA ASP A 100 23.85 -24.41 8.06
C ASP A 100 24.70 -24.28 9.34
N ASP A 101 24.76 -23.08 9.95
CA ASP A 101 25.65 -22.79 11.08
C ASP A 101 24.94 -22.51 12.42
N GLY A 102 23.65 -22.17 12.41
CA GLY A 102 22.86 -21.84 13.60
C GLY A 102 23.28 -20.53 14.28
N ASP A 103 24.08 -19.69 13.64
CA ASP A 103 24.61 -18.44 14.22
C ASP A 103 23.56 -17.33 14.19
N ALA A 104 22.90 -17.12 15.33
CA ALA A 104 21.83 -16.15 15.47
C ALA A 104 22.32 -14.69 15.38
N ASP A 105 23.53 -14.40 15.87
CA ASP A 105 24.06 -13.03 15.87
C ASP A 105 24.33 -12.60 14.43
N LYS A 106 24.97 -13.47 13.66
CA LYS A 106 25.25 -13.25 12.24
C LYS A 106 23.97 -13.13 11.40
N ALA A 107 22.97 -13.97 11.67
CA ALA A 107 21.68 -13.89 10.98
C ALA A 107 20.95 -12.58 11.30
N ASN A 108 20.98 -12.14 12.56
CA ASN A 108 20.34 -10.90 12.99
C ASN A 108 21.03 -9.65 12.42
N GLU A 109 22.35 -9.66 12.26
CA GLU A 109 23.08 -8.58 11.58
C GLU A 109 22.77 -8.49 10.08
N ALA A 110 22.51 -9.62 9.43
CA ALA A 110 22.22 -9.70 8.00
C ALA A 110 20.75 -9.39 7.65
N LEU A 111 19.84 -9.47 8.63
CA LEU A 111 18.40 -9.31 8.43
C LEU A 111 17.92 -7.96 9.01
N ASP A 112 17.15 -7.23 8.21
CA ASP A 112 16.42 -6.03 8.63
C ASP A 112 14.92 -6.29 8.61
N TYR A 113 14.15 -5.57 9.43
CA TYR A 113 12.70 -5.56 9.30
C TYR A 113 12.27 -4.87 7.99
N GLN A 114 11.45 -5.56 7.19
CA GLN A 114 11.00 -5.03 5.90
C GLN A 114 10.16 -3.75 6.01
N THR A 115 9.34 -3.63 7.05
CA THR A 115 8.43 -2.49 7.29
C THR A 115 8.49 -2.04 8.74
N VAL A 116 8.04 -0.80 8.98
CA VAL A 116 7.87 -0.27 10.34
C VAL A 116 6.84 -1.10 11.11
N GLU A 117 5.78 -1.60 10.45
CA GLU A 117 4.79 -2.49 11.06
C GLU A 117 5.45 -3.77 11.61
N ASN A 118 6.25 -4.46 10.79
CA ASN A 118 6.94 -5.68 11.20
C ASN A 118 7.92 -5.40 12.36
N ALA A 119 8.61 -4.26 12.31
CA ALA A 119 9.52 -3.86 13.37
C ALA A 119 8.77 -3.59 14.69
N ILE A 120 7.67 -2.84 14.65
CA ILE A 120 6.85 -2.55 15.84
C ILE A 120 6.24 -3.83 16.42
N GLU A 121 5.71 -4.72 15.58
CA GLU A 121 5.12 -5.99 16.05
C GLU A 121 6.14 -6.88 16.76
N SER A 122 7.38 -6.88 16.27
CA SER A 122 8.45 -7.70 16.84
C SER A 122 9.11 -7.06 18.06
N LEU A 123 9.40 -5.76 17.99
CA LEU A 123 10.21 -5.04 18.98
C LEU A 123 9.38 -4.46 20.14
N LEU A 124 8.08 -4.24 19.96
CA LEU A 124 7.15 -3.85 21.02
C LEU A 124 6.11 -4.96 21.27
N PRO A 125 6.53 -6.14 21.75
CA PRO A 125 5.63 -7.27 21.93
C PRO A 125 4.63 -6.98 23.06
N GLY A 126 3.35 -6.86 22.72
CA GLY A 126 2.27 -6.64 23.69
C GLY A 126 1.04 -5.95 23.10
N LYS A 127 -0.10 -6.05 23.81
CA LYS A 127 -1.38 -5.45 23.39
C LYS A 127 -1.48 -3.93 23.60
N GLU A 128 -0.45 -3.31 24.16
CA GLU A 128 -0.49 -1.89 24.50
C GLU A 128 -0.04 -1.06 23.30
N TRP A 129 1.27 -0.94 23.09
CA TRP A 129 1.82 -0.12 22.00
C TRP A 129 1.61 -0.74 20.62
N GLY A 130 1.88 -2.03 20.42
CA GLY A 130 1.76 -2.68 19.11
C GLY A 130 0.34 -2.60 18.53
N ASP A 131 -0.67 -2.93 19.34
CA ASP A 131 -2.07 -2.83 18.91
C ASP A 131 -2.53 -1.37 18.77
N TYR A 132 -2.05 -0.45 19.62
CA TYR A 132 -2.35 0.97 19.49
C TYR A 132 -1.81 1.52 18.17
N PHE A 133 -0.54 1.29 17.85
CA PHE A 133 0.07 1.77 16.61
C PHE A 133 -0.63 1.21 15.38
N LYS A 134 -0.93 -0.09 15.35
CA LYS A 134 -1.68 -0.70 14.26
C LYS A 134 -3.09 -0.12 14.14
N SER A 135 -3.79 0.06 15.25
CA SER A 135 -5.18 0.54 15.23
C SER A 135 -5.33 2.00 14.80
N HIS A 136 -4.26 2.80 14.84
CA HIS A 136 -4.32 4.23 14.52
C HIS A 136 -3.48 4.61 13.30
N PHE A 137 -2.39 3.87 13.02
CA PHE A 137 -1.39 4.27 12.05
C PHE A 137 -1.07 3.18 11.00
N LYS A 138 -1.75 2.04 10.98
CA LYS A 138 -1.44 0.92 10.07
C LYS A 138 -1.14 1.32 8.61
N PRO A 139 -1.91 2.21 7.94
CA PRO A 139 -1.58 2.63 6.58
C PRO A 139 -0.18 3.25 6.42
N PHE A 140 0.35 3.86 7.48
CA PHE A 140 1.64 4.52 7.53
C PHE A 140 2.78 3.60 7.99
N LEU A 141 2.47 2.50 8.69
CA LEU A 141 3.48 1.56 9.19
C LEU A 141 3.98 0.59 8.11
N ASN A 142 3.24 0.45 7.01
CA ASN A 142 3.64 -0.41 5.89
C ASN A 142 4.74 0.21 4.99
N VAL A 143 5.40 1.27 5.45
CA VAL A 143 6.56 1.87 4.76
C VAL A 143 7.82 1.05 5.05
N ARG A 144 8.70 0.95 4.05
CA ARG A 144 9.99 0.25 4.18
C ARG A 144 11.06 1.12 4.83
N LEU A 145 11.90 0.51 5.66
CA LEU A 145 13.07 1.14 6.28
C LEU A 145 14.27 1.14 5.31
N LYS A 146 14.31 2.12 4.42
CA LYS A 146 15.35 2.23 3.37
C LYS A 146 16.50 3.15 3.75
N THR A 147 16.25 4.20 4.52
CA THR A 147 17.24 5.25 4.83
C THR A 147 17.70 5.19 6.28
N LEU A 148 18.89 5.74 6.55
CA LEU A 148 19.40 5.88 7.91
C LEU A 148 18.45 6.71 8.79
N GLU A 149 17.88 7.77 8.21
CA GLU A 149 16.88 8.62 8.88
C GLU A 149 15.62 7.83 9.28
N GLN A 150 15.11 6.96 8.41
CA GLN A 150 13.96 6.11 8.72
C GLN A 150 14.27 5.10 9.83
N LYS A 151 15.48 4.52 9.80
CA LYS A 151 15.95 3.62 10.87
C LYS A 151 16.09 4.36 12.21
N GLN A 152 16.63 5.58 12.19
CA GLN A 152 16.73 6.42 13.39
C GLN A 152 15.34 6.83 13.91
N ALA A 153 14.40 7.17 13.03
CA ALA A 153 13.04 7.51 13.42
C ALA A 153 12.34 6.33 14.13
N LEU A 154 12.53 5.10 13.63
CA LEU A 154 12.06 3.91 14.32
C LEU A 154 12.70 3.76 15.69
N GLN A 155 14.02 3.91 15.82
CA GLN A 155 14.70 3.86 17.12
C GLN A 155 14.12 4.86 18.12
N ASN A 156 13.88 6.10 17.69
CA ASN A 156 13.29 7.13 18.54
C ASN A 156 11.87 6.75 19.01
N ILE A 157 11.08 6.09 18.16
CA ILE A 157 9.75 5.58 18.55
C ILE A 157 9.88 4.50 19.62
N LEU A 158 10.82 3.57 19.46
CA LEU A 158 11.04 2.48 20.41
C LEU A 158 11.51 3.02 21.76
N GLU A 159 12.51 3.91 21.76
CA GLU A 159 13.02 4.56 22.97
C GLU A 159 11.92 5.32 23.71
N TYR A 160 11.09 6.08 22.98
CA TYR A 160 9.92 6.74 23.57
C TYR A 160 8.96 5.75 24.23
N CYS A 161 8.71 4.60 23.61
CA CYS A 161 7.82 3.57 24.15
C CYS A 161 8.40 2.89 25.40
N ASP A 162 9.72 2.69 25.45
CA ASP A 162 10.41 2.12 26.62
C ASP A 162 10.34 3.07 27.84
N GLU A 163 10.43 4.38 27.59
CA GLU A 163 10.37 5.40 28.64
C GLU A 163 8.95 5.84 29.01
N THR A 164 7.93 5.44 28.24
CA THR A 164 6.54 5.91 28.40
C THR A 164 5.56 4.78 28.65
N THR A 165 4.74 4.93 29.69
CA THR A 165 3.59 4.03 29.91
C THR A 165 2.35 4.55 29.20
N LEU A 166 1.78 3.74 28.30
CA LEU A 166 0.52 4.06 27.64
C LEU A 166 -0.65 3.90 28.63
N LYS A 167 -1.25 5.02 29.05
CA LYS A 167 -2.50 5.00 29.80
C LYS A 167 -3.68 5.09 28.85
N VAL A 168 -4.16 3.93 28.40
CA VAL A 168 -5.38 3.87 27.58
C VAL A 168 -6.60 4.15 28.47
N PRO A 169 -7.39 5.21 28.23
CA PRO A 169 -8.61 5.46 29.00
C PRO A 169 -9.60 4.30 28.85
N PHE A 170 -10.24 3.88 29.93
CA PHE A 170 -11.18 2.75 29.96
C PHE A 170 -12.28 2.83 28.88
N ILE A 171 -12.72 4.05 28.54
CA ILE A 171 -13.72 4.34 27.52
C ILE A 171 -13.24 3.89 26.12
N MET A 172 -11.93 3.95 25.86
CA MET A 172 -11.33 3.55 24.59
C MET A 172 -11.37 2.03 24.40
N GLY A 173 -11.26 1.23 25.48
CA GLY A 173 -11.42 -0.23 25.42
C GLY A 173 -12.85 -0.69 25.09
N ILE A 174 -13.85 0.14 25.42
CA ILE A 174 -15.26 -0.05 25.01
C ILE A 174 -15.48 0.50 23.59
N GLY A 175 -14.87 1.64 23.28
CA GLY A 175 -14.90 2.28 21.97
C GLY A 175 -14.30 1.44 20.86
N VAL A 176 -13.18 0.75 21.08
CA VAL A 176 -12.59 -0.18 20.07
C VAL A 176 -13.50 -1.38 19.79
N LYS A 177 -14.38 -1.77 20.73
CA LYS A 177 -15.38 -2.83 20.55
C LYS A 177 -16.68 -2.34 19.88
N MET A 178 -17.03 -1.05 20.03
CA MET A 178 -18.28 -0.45 19.55
C MET A 178 -18.12 0.37 18.26
N ILE A 179 -16.93 0.92 18.04
CA ILE A 179 -16.51 1.64 16.83
C ILE A 179 -15.73 0.60 16.02
N GLY A 180 -16.46 -0.16 15.20
CA GLY A 180 -15.86 -1.15 14.31
C GLY A 180 -14.87 -0.49 13.35
N GLY A 181 -13.60 -0.44 13.75
CA GLY A 181 -12.51 0.09 12.95
C GLY A 181 -12.55 1.60 12.75
N ILE A 182 -11.38 2.15 12.44
CA ILE A 182 -11.15 3.49 11.89
C ILE A 182 -12.21 3.79 10.82
N ALA A 183 -12.65 5.06 10.75
CA ALA A 183 -13.65 5.63 9.83
C ALA A 183 -13.91 4.78 8.58
N GLN A 184 -15.19 4.59 8.21
CA GLN A 184 -15.59 3.95 6.95
C GLN A 184 -14.84 4.58 5.76
N GLU A 185 -13.70 3.98 5.43
CA GLU A 185 -12.80 4.44 4.39
C GLU A 185 -13.28 3.78 3.10
N THR A 186 -13.85 4.59 2.22
CA THR A 186 -14.36 4.14 0.91
C THR A 186 -13.24 3.80 -0.07
N ARG A 187 -11.99 4.06 0.31
CA ARG A 187 -10.78 3.76 -0.45
C ARG A 187 -10.35 2.32 -0.19
N THR A 188 -9.94 1.63 -1.24
CA THR A 188 -9.30 0.32 -1.12
C THR A 188 -7.95 0.43 -0.40
N ALA A 189 -7.45 -0.67 0.16
CA ALA A 189 -6.13 -0.68 0.81
C ALA A 189 -5.02 -0.18 -0.13
N ASP A 190 -5.06 -0.57 -1.42
CA ASP A 190 -4.15 -0.08 -2.45
C ASP A 190 -4.22 1.45 -2.63
N GLU A 191 -5.43 2.03 -2.59
CA GLU A 191 -5.64 3.48 -2.74
C GLU A 191 -5.17 4.25 -1.50
N MET A 192 -5.31 3.67 -0.31
CA MET A 192 -4.76 4.25 0.92
C MET A 192 -3.24 4.20 0.91
N ILE A 193 -2.65 3.05 0.54
CA ILE A 193 -1.20 2.90 0.40
C ILE A 193 -0.66 3.88 -0.65
N ALA A 194 -1.27 3.95 -1.83
CA ALA A 194 -0.87 4.89 -2.88
C ALA A 194 -1.05 6.35 -2.47
N TYR A 195 -2.13 6.69 -1.74
CA TYR A 195 -2.35 8.05 -1.25
C TYR A 195 -1.23 8.53 -0.33
N TYR A 196 -0.74 7.68 0.56
CA TYR A 196 0.37 8.04 1.47
C TYR A 196 1.74 7.90 0.83
N ARG A 197 1.96 6.85 0.04
CA ARG A 197 3.24 6.62 -0.65
C ARG A 197 3.53 7.69 -1.69
N ASP A 198 2.52 8.12 -2.42
CA ASP A 198 2.65 9.01 -3.58
C ASP A 198 2.14 10.44 -3.27
N MET A 199 2.13 10.82 -1.98
CA MET A 199 1.75 12.14 -1.48
C MET A 199 2.81 13.18 -1.85
N SER A 200 2.42 14.32 -2.40
CA SER A 200 3.36 15.43 -2.61
C SER A 200 3.76 16.08 -1.28
N GLU A 201 4.92 16.73 -1.23
CA GLU A 201 5.35 17.48 -0.03
C GLU A 201 4.31 18.50 0.42
N SER A 202 3.66 19.18 -0.53
CA SER A 202 2.61 20.17 -0.23
C SER A 202 1.36 19.55 0.41
N GLU A 203 1.01 18.32 0.01
CA GLU A 203 -0.10 17.58 0.59
C GLU A 203 0.26 17.02 1.97
N TYR A 204 1.50 16.58 2.13
CA TYR A 204 2.05 16.13 3.41
C TYR A 204 2.06 17.25 4.45
N GLU A 205 2.55 18.44 4.11
CA GLU A 205 2.57 19.57 5.05
C GLU A 205 1.16 20.04 5.44
N ARG A 206 0.20 20.02 4.51
CA ARG A 206 -1.22 20.26 4.84
C ARG A 206 -1.80 19.20 5.78
N LEU A 207 -1.48 17.92 5.53
CA LEU A 207 -1.93 16.82 6.38
C LEU A 207 -1.34 16.97 7.79
N LYS A 208 -0.04 17.24 7.88
CA LYS A 208 0.69 17.49 9.14
C LYS A 208 0.08 18.64 9.92
N GLU A 209 -0.19 19.78 9.29
CA GLU A 209 -0.82 20.94 9.93
C GLU A 209 -2.24 20.59 10.45
N LYS A 210 -3.01 19.83 9.68
CA LYS A 210 -4.35 19.37 10.07
C LYS A 210 -4.31 18.43 11.29
N VAL A 211 -3.38 17.47 11.28
CA VAL A 211 -3.17 16.54 12.41
C VAL A 211 -2.75 17.32 13.65
N TRP A 212 -1.81 18.26 13.51
CA TRP A 212 -1.34 19.10 14.61
C TRP A 212 -2.45 19.94 15.25
N LYS A 213 -3.35 20.51 14.43
CA LYS A 213 -4.51 21.28 14.92
C LYS A 213 -5.54 20.40 15.66
N GLY A 214 -5.68 19.13 15.28
CA GLY A 214 -6.59 18.20 15.93
C GLY A 214 -6.06 17.56 17.21
N ALA A 215 -4.76 17.73 17.50
CA ALA A 215 -4.10 17.24 18.71
C ALA A 215 -4.09 18.25 19.87
N LYS A 216 -4.61 19.47 19.67
CA LYS A 216 -4.85 20.48 20.71
C LYS A 216 -6.28 20.40 21.22
#